data_AF-A0A924UHL0-F1
#
_entry.id   AF-A0A924UHL0-F1
#
_cell.length_a   1.000
_cell.length_b   1.000
_cell.length_c   1.000
_cell.angle_alpha   90.00
_cell.angle_beta   90.00
_cell.angle_gamma   90.00
#
_symmetry.space_group_name_H-M   'P 1'
#
loop_
_entity.id
_entity.type
_entity.pdbx_description
1 polymer ?
#
loop_
_entity_poly.entity_id
_entity_poly.type
_entity_poly.pdbx_seq_one_letter_code
_entity_poly.pdbx_strand_id
1 'polypeptide(L)'
;MTTIREVKCPLCGRLSLYAPTNPYRPFCSERCRLIDLGEWADGKYAIPVHKEAQSYQEESGDEDEAILSNNDADGDSEPES
;
A
#
# COMPACT_ATOMS: atom_id res chain seq x y z
N MET A 1 -11.08 15.45 -33.44
CA MET A 1 -10.64 14.18 -34.07
C MET A 1 -10.13 13.29 -32.96
N THR A 2 -10.73 12.12 -32.77
CA THR A 2 -10.28 11.15 -31.76
C THR A 2 -9.11 10.39 -32.36
N THR A 3 -7.89 10.62 -31.87
CA THR A 3 -6.71 9.89 -32.34
C THR A 3 -6.86 8.41 -32.00
N ILE A 4 -6.86 7.55 -33.02
CA ILE A 4 -6.87 6.10 -32.83
C ILE A 4 -5.49 5.69 -32.31
N ARG A 5 -5.46 5.15 -31.10
CA ARG A 5 -4.26 4.58 -30.48
C ARG A 5 -4.42 3.08 -30.40
N GLU A 6 -3.39 2.33 -30.76
CA GLU A 6 -3.34 0.88 -30.58
C GLU A 6 -2.27 0.51 -29.55
N VAL A 7 -2.55 -0.51 -28.75
CA VAL A 7 -1.62 -1.05 -27.75
C VAL A 7 -1.59 -2.57 -27.83
N LYS A 8 -0.55 -3.20 -27.29
CA LYS A 8 -0.54 -4.67 -27.14
C LYS A 8 -1.48 -5.09 -26.00
N CYS A 9 -2.32 -6.08 -26.27
CA CYS A 9 -3.12 -6.75 -25.27
C CYS A 9 -2.18 -7.45 -24.27
N PRO A 10 -2.26 -7.17 -22.96
CA PRO A 10 -1.32 -7.71 -21.99
C PRO A 10 -1.42 -9.23 -21.85
N LEU A 11 -2.60 -9.82 -22.04
CA LEU A 11 -2.79 -11.27 -21.92
C LEU A 11 -2.25 -12.05 -23.13
N CYS A 12 -2.48 -11.57 -24.35
CA CYS A 12 -2.23 -12.38 -25.57
C CYS A 12 -1.33 -11.72 -26.62
N GLY A 13 -0.86 -10.49 -26.38
CA GLY A 13 0.06 -9.77 -27.26
C GLY A 13 -0.54 -9.18 -28.55
N ARG A 14 -1.76 -9.57 -28.94
CA ARG A 14 -2.45 -8.99 -30.12
C ARG A 14 -2.72 -7.49 -29.95
N LEU A 15 -2.91 -6.78 -31.06
CA LEU A 15 -3.29 -5.37 -31.03
C LEU A 15 -4.68 -5.18 -30.41
N SER A 16 -4.78 -4.14 -29.59
CA SER A 16 -5.99 -3.71 -28.90
C SER A 16 -6.23 -2.24 -29.22
N LEU A 17 -7.44 -1.95 -29.70
CA LEU A 17 -7.87 -0.58 -29.97
C LEU A 17 -8.03 0.17 -28.64
N TYR A 18 -7.21 1.18 -28.41
CA TYR A 18 -7.27 2.08 -27.27
C TYR A 18 -8.16 3.29 -27.57
N ALA A 19 -9.46 3.05 -27.80
CA ALA A 19 -10.48 4.07 -28.01
C ALA A 19 -11.82 3.67 -27.37
N PRO A 20 -12.70 4.62 -26.96
CA PRO A 20 -13.99 4.37 -26.30
C PRO A 20 -14.84 3.23 -26.87
N THR A 21 -14.77 3.00 -28.18
CA THR A 21 -15.46 1.94 -28.92
C THR A 21 -15.05 0.52 -28.55
N ASN A 22 -13.88 0.29 -27.97
CA ASN A 22 -13.48 -1.01 -27.40
C ASN A 22 -13.69 -1.01 -25.87
N PRO A 23 -14.79 -1.51 -25.32
CA PRO A 23 -15.06 -1.43 -23.88
C PRO A 23 -14.09 -2.26 -23.01
N TYR A 24 -13.25 -3.11 -23.63
CA TYR A 24 -12.36 -4.03 -22.93
C TYR A 24 -10.90 -3.55 -22.87
N ARG A 25 -10.61 -2.29 -23.22
CA ARG A 25 -9.26 -1.71 -23.10
C ARG A 25 -8.65 -1.99 -21.71
N PRO A 26 -7.35 -2.35 -21.63
CA PRO A 26 -6.36 -2.48 -22.71
C PRO A 26 -6.42 -3.83 -23.45
N PHE A 27 -7.36 -4.72 -23.14
CA PHE A 27 -7.48 -6.02 -23.76
C PHE A 27 -8.14 -5.98 -25.15
N CYS A 28 -7.78 -6.94 -26.00
CA CYS A 28 -8.35 -7.04 -27.35
C CYS A 28 -9.78 -7.59 -27.37
N SER A 29 -10.27 -8.16 -26.26
CA SER A 29 -11.62 -8.74 -26.15
C SER A 29 -12.04 -8.99 -24.69
N GLU A 30 -13.32 -9.23 -24.47
CA GLU A 30 -13.88 -9.63 -23.17
C GLU A 30 -13.21 -10.88 -22.61
N ARG A 31 -12.98 -11.89 -23.46
CA ARG A 31 -12.31 -13.14 -23.08
C ARG A 31 -10.95 -12.85 -22.45
N CYS A 32 -10.16 -11.95 -23.04
CA CYS A 32 -8.84 -11.62 -22.49
C CYS A 32 -8.95 -10.87 -21.16
N ARG A 33 -9.93 -9.98 -20.99
CA ARG A 33 -10.19 -9.32 -19.69
C ARG A 33 -10.54 -10.33 -18.60
N LEU A 34 -11.40 -11.31 -18.91
CA LEU A 34 -11.86 -12.30 -17.93
C LEU A 34 -10.78 -13.30 -17.52
N ILE A 35 -9.94 -13.74 -18.47
CA ILE A 35 -8.82 -14.64 -18.14
C ILE A 35 -7.80 -13.91 -17.26
N ASP A 36 -7.44 -12.68 -17.60
CA ASP A 36 -6.52 -11.86 -16.78
C ASP A 36 -7.03 -11.75 -15.34
N LEU A 37 -8.32 -11.41 -15.17
CA LEU A 37 -8.97 -11.39 -13.87
C LEU A 37 -8.91 -12.74 -13.13
N GLY A 38 -9.08 -13.86 -13.85
CA GLY A 38 -8.94 -15.20 -13.29
C GLY A 38 -7.50 -15.46 -12.80
N GLU A 39 -6.49 -15.05 -13.56
CA GLU A 39 -5.09 -15.22 -13.15
C GLU A 39 -4.71 -14.37 -11.93
N TRP A 40 -5.34 -13.21 -11.76
CA TRP A 40 -5.26 -12.44 -10.52
C TRP A 40 -5.90 -13.17 -9.35
N ALA A 41 -7.11 -13.69 -9.53
CA ALA A 41 -7.80 -14.45 -8.48
C ALA A 41 -7.03 -15.72 -8.09
N ASP A 42 -6.37 -16.36 -9.05
CA ASP A 42 -5.52 -17.54 -8.84
C ASP A 42 -4.14 -17.22 -8.22
N GLY A 43 -3.82 -15.93 -8.01
CA GLY A 43 -2.55 -15.50 -7.43
C GLY A 43 -1.33 -15.72 -8.33
N LYS A 44 -1.51 -15.78 -9.66
CA LYS A 44 -0.40 -15.98 -10.61
C LYS A 44 0.50 -14.75 -10.75
N TYR A 45 -0.01 -13.57 -10.42
CA TYR A 45 0.77 -12.33 -10.42
C TYR A 45 1.39 -12.10 -9.04
N ALA A 46 2.71 -12.15 -8.96
CA ALA A 46 3.47 -11.93 -7.73
C ALA A 46 4.65 -10.99 -7.98
N ILE A 47 4.91 -10.09 -7.03
CA ILE A 47 6.12 -9.25 -7.03
C ILE A 47 7.21 -10.01 -6.27
N PRO A 48 8.36 -10.30 -6.88
CA PRO A 48 9.45 -10.98 -6.20
C PRO A 48 10.00 -10.10 -5.07
N VAL A 49 10.14 -10.68 -3.87
CA VAL A 49 10.79 -10.01 -2.75
C VAL A 49 12.28 -10.28 -2.82
N HIS A 50 13.08 -9.23 -3.05
CA HIS A 50 14.51 -9.27 -2.83
C HIS A 50 14.76 -9.13 -1.32
N LYS A 51 15.41 -10.13 -0.70
CA LYS A 51 15.83 -10.09 0.69
C LYS A 51 16.99 -9.12 0.87
N GLU A 52 16.73 -7.82 0.82
CA GLU A 52 17.60 -6.83 1.43
C GLU A 52 16.82 -6.24 2.60
N ALA A 53 17.28 -6.56 3.80
CA ALA A 53 16.60 -6.27 5.05
C ALA A 53 16.47 -4.74 5.23
N GLN A 54 15.28 -4.20 4.99
CA GLN A 54 14.93 -2.87 5.48
C GLN A 54 14.54 -3.03 6.95
N SER A 55 15.46 -2.67 7.84
CA SER A 55 15.15 -2.46 9.25
C SER A 55 14.20 -1.27 9.35
N TYR A 56 12.91 -1.53 9.57
CA TYR A 56 12.00 -0.50 10.03
C TYR A 56 12.39 -0.19 11.48
N GLN A 57 12.95 0.99 11.72
CA GLN A 57 13.14 1.49 13.09
C GLN A 57 11.78 2.03 13.55
N GLU A 58 11.11 1.31 14.44
CA GLU A 58 10.00 1.86 15.23
C GLU A 58 10.60 2.89 16.20
N GLU A 59 10.38 4.16 15.93
CA GLU A 59 10.69 5.24 16.88
C GLU A 59 9.59 5.21 17.96
N SER A 60 9.90 4.61 19.11
CA SER A 60 9.07 4.63 20.30
C SER A 60 9.05 6.05 20.87
N GLY A 61 7.91 6.73 20.79
CA GLY A 61 7.71 8.03 21.43
C GLY A 61 7.52 7.87 22.94
N ASP A 62 8.50 8.34 23.71
CA ASP A 62 8.40 8.58 25.15
C ASP A 62 9.10 9.91 25.48
N GLU A 63 8.37 11.02 25.37
CA GLU A 63 8.81 12.30 25.92
C GLU A 63 7.62 13.05 26.55
N ASP A 64 7.17 12.54 27.71
CA ASP A 64 6.32 13.26 28.66
C ASP A 64 6.80 12.98 30.11
N GLU A 65 8.09 13.12 30.41
CA GLU A 65 8.62 13.19 31.78
C GLU A 65 9.14 14.60 32.05
N ALA A 66 8.19 15.54 32.15
CA ALA A 66 8.44 16.91 32.60
C ALA A 66 7.33 17.37 33.53
N ILE A 67 7.17 16.74 34.71
CA ILE A 67 6.37 17.31 35.80
C ILE A 67 7.07 17.09 37.15
N LEU A 68 7.26 18.21 37.85
CA LEU A 68 7.60 18.41 39.28
C LEU A 68 9.08 18.63 39.62
N SER A 69 9.48 19.87 39.31
CA SER A 69 10.31 20.75 40.13
C SER A 69 10.53 20.30 41.59
N ASN A 70 11.80 20.13 41.96
CA ASN A 70 12.25 20.25 43.34
C ASN A 70 11.83 21.60 43.92
N ASN A 71 10.99 21.57 44.93
CA ASN A 71 10.97 22.59 45.97
C ASN A 71 10.95 21.86 47.32
N ASP A 72 12.10 21.90 47.97
CA ASP A 72 12.28 21.67 49.40
C ASP A 72 11.34 22.59 50.22
N ALA A 73 10.72 22.05 51.26
CA ALA A 73 10.67 22.66 52.60
C ALA A 73 9.70 21.90 53.53
N ASP A 74 10.29 21.40 54.63
CA ASP A 74 9.77 21.40 55.99
C ASP A 74 8.44 20.70 56.34
N GLY A 75 8.58 19.70 57.22
CA GLY A 75 7.99 19.86 58.56
C GLY A 75 6.79 18.98 58.91
N ASP A 76 7.07 18.08 59.85
CA ASP A 76 6.19 17.61 60.93
C ASP A 76 5.11 16.53 60.68
N SER A 77 5.41 15.33 61.22
CA SER A 77 4.75 14.69 62.39
C SER A 77 3.22 14.88 62.51
N GLU A 78 2.34 13.88 62.58
CA GLU A 78 2.31 12.70 63.47
C GLU A 78 1.15 11.73 63.03
N PRO A 79 1.04 10.53 63.64
CA PRO A 79 0.39 9.35 63.06
C PRO A 79 -1.08 9.12 63.46
N GLU A 80 -1.56 8.02 62.86
CA GLU A 80 -2.86 7.36 62.80
C GLU A 80 -3.78 7.34 64.03
N SER A 81 -5.07 7.17 63.72
CA SER A 81 -6.04 6.39 64.50
C SER A 81 -6.87 5.51 63.58
#